data_AF-A0A923TRV7-F1
#
_entry.id   AF-A0A923TRV7-F1
#
_cell.length_a   1.000
_cell.length_b   1.000
_cell.length_c   1.000
_cell.angle_alpha   90.00
_cell.angle_beta   90.00
_cell.angle_gamma   90.00
#
_symmetry.space_group_name_H-M   'P 1'
#
loop_
_entity.id
_entity.type
_entity.pdbx_description
1 polymer ?
#
loop_
_entity_poly.entity_id
_entity_poly.type
_entity_poly.pdbx_seq_one_letter_code
_entity_poly.pdbx_strand_id
1 'polypeptide(L)'
;MTSSKARVSLFIALACAAALVHAQTPTAPPQSVPAPSRGELLYTTHCIACHTTQMHWRNNKLAYDWPSLKAQVQRWQGNAGLQWGDADI
;
A
#
# COMPACT_ATOMS: atom_id res chain seq x y z
N MET A 1 30.22 8.00 -59.12
CA MET A 1 28.86 7.71 -58.57
C MET A 1 28.36 6.45 -59.29
N THR A 2 28.07 5.29 -58.71
CA THR A 2 27.84 4.86 -57.33
C THR A 2 28.19 3.36 -57.25
N SER A 3 28.93 2.95 -56.23
CA SER A 3 29.14 1.55 -55.84
C SER A 3 28.78 1.46 -54.37
N SER A 4 27.55 1.06 -54.06
CA SER A 4 27.08 0.95 -52.65
C SER A 4 25.88 0.02 -52.45
N LYS A 5 25.40 -0.69 -53.48
CA LYS A 5 24.19 -1.51 -53.35
C LYS A 5 24.47 -2.99 -53.08
N ALA A 6 25.65 -3.50 -53.46
CA ALA A 6 25.94 -4.94 -53.39
C ALA A 6 26.42 -5.44 -52.00
N ARG A 7 26.79 -4.55 -51.06
CA ARG A 7 27.29 -4.95 -49.73
C ARG A 7 26.20 -5.07 -48.66
N VAL A 8 25.01 -4.54 -48.92
CA VAL A 8 23.90 -4.56 -47.95
C VAL A 8 23.20 -5.93 -47.92
N SER A 9 23.33 -6.73 -48.98
CA SER A 9 22.57 -7.98 -49.14
C SER A 9 23.20 -9.21 -48.49
N LEU A 10 24.41 -9.13 -47.91
CA LEU A 10 25.10 -10.32 -47.36
C LEU A 10 25.08 -10.43 -45.82
N PHE A 11 24.50 -9.48 -45.09
CA PHE A 11 24.42 -9.54 -43.62
C PHE A 11 23.07 -10.00 -43.06
N ILE A 12 22.10 -10.35 -43.92
CA ILE A 12 20.73 -10.72 -43.48
C ILE A 12 20.57 -12.24 -43.31
N ALA A 13 21.59 -13.06 -43.57
CA ALA A 13 21.42 -14.52 -43.69
C ALA A 13 22.02 -15.40 -42.57
N LEU A 14 22.60 -14.86 -41.48
CA LEU A 14 23.28 -15.74 -40.52
C LEU A 14 23.27 -15.23 -39.06
N ALA A 15 22.17 -15.45 -38.34
CA ALA A 15 22.16 -15.72 -36.88
C ALA A 15 20.72 -15.86 -36.32
N CYS A 16 19.88 -16.72 -36.91
CA CYS A 16 18.53 -17.01 -36.39
C CYS A 16 18.49 -18.14 -35.33
N ALA A 17 19.62 -18.52 -34.71
CA ALA A 17 19.69 -19.80 -33.98
C ALA A 17 20.05 -19.72 -32.49
N ALA A 18 20.03 -18.55 -31.82
CA ALA A 18 20.45 -18.49 -30.42
C ALA A 18 19.75 -17.40 -29.61
N ALA A 19 18.47 -17.58 -29.25
CA ALA A 19 17.87 -16.90 -28.09
C ALA A 19 16.43 -17.36 -27.82
N LEU A 20 16.20 -18.62 -27.45
CA LEU A 20 14.92 -19.02 -26.85
C LEU A 20 15.16 -19.85 -25.58
N VAL A 21 16.01 -19.34 -24.70
CA VAL A 21 15.97 -19.73 -23.28
C VAL A 21 14.91 -18.84 -22.64
N HIS A 22 13.67 -19.32 -22.56
CA HIS A 22 12.63 -18.65 -21.78
C HIS A 22 13.03 -18.72 -20.30
N ALA A 23 13.58 -17.61 -19.78
CA ALA A 23 13.79 -17.45 -18.35
C ALA A 23 12.42 -17.50 -17.66
N GLN A 24 12.13 -18.62 -16.99
CA GLN A 24 10.95 -18.74 -16.16
C GLN A 24 11.17 -17.85 -14.94
N THR A 25 10.47 -16.73 -14.87
CA THR A 25 10.44 -15.90 -13.67
C THR A 25 9.72 -16.70 -12.58
N PRO A 26 10.35 -16.95 -11.41
CA PRO A 26 9.68 -17.62 -10.32
C PRO A 26 8.46 -16.78 -9.93
N THR A 27 7.26 -17.35 -10.09
CA THR A 27 6.04 -16.71 -9.62
C THR A 27 6.01 -16.88 -8.11
N ALA A 28 6.14 -15.77 -7.37
CA ALA A 28 6.00 -15.80 -5.92
C ALA A 28 4.59 -16.29 -5.56
N PRO A 29 4.43 -17.07 -4.47
CA PRO A 29 3.11 -17.46 -4.00
C PRO A 29 2.29 -16.21 -3.67
N PRO A 30 0.97 -16.23 -3.93
CA PRO A 30 0.10 -15.10 -3.62
C PRO A 30 0.24 -14.75 -2.13
N GLN A 31 0.64 -13.51 -1.86
CA GLN A 31 0.69 -12.98 -0.50
C GLN A 31 -0.76 -12.82 -0.02
N SER A 32 -1.16 -13.55 1.01
CA SER A 32 -2.48 -13.37 1.63
C SER A 32 -2.52 -12.01 2.33
N VAL A 33 -3.52 -11.18 2.02
CA VAL A 33 -3.75 -9.93 2.75
C VAL A 33 -4.16 -10.29 4.19
N PRO A 34 -3.45 -9.78 5.22
CA PRO A 34 -3.86 -9.99 6.61
C PRO A 34 -5.27 -9.48 6.85
N ALA A 35 -6.05 -10.19 7.67
CA ALA A 35 -7.32 -9.65 8.14
C ALA A 35 -7.08 -8.36 8.95
N PRO A 36 -7.96 -7.36 8.83
CA PRO A 36 -7.82 -6.12 9.58
C PRO A 36 -7.85 -6.41 11.07
N SER A 37 -7.04 -5.68 11.83
CA SER A 37 -7.08 -5.77 13.28
C SER A 37 -8.41 -5.25 13.82
N ARG A 38 -8.77 -5.64 15.05
CA ARG A 38 -9.96 -5.09 15.72
C ARG A 38 -9.91 -3.56 15.81
N GLY A 39 -8.76 -2.98 16.16
CA GLY A 39 -8.58 -1.52 16.21
C GLY A 39 -8.73 -0.84 14.85
N GLU A 40 -8.25 -1.48 13.78
CA GLU A 40 -8.41 -0.98 12.41
C GLU A 40 -9.88 -0.93 11.99
N LEU A 41 -10.66 -1.98 12.31
CA LEU A 41 -12.10 -1.99 12.07
C LEU A 41 -12.80 -0.88 12.85
N LEU A 42 -12.51 -0.71 14.14
CA LEU A 42 -13.12 0.35 14.95
C LEU A 42 -12.79 1.74 14.40
N TYR A 43 -11.54 1.97 14.02
CA TYR A 43 -11.09 3.24 13.45
C TYR A 43 -11.79 3.57 12.13
N THR A 44 -11.82 2.62 11.20
CA THR A 44 -12.36 2.81 9.84
C THR A 44 -13.89 2.91 9.82
N THR A 45 -14.58 2.35 10.81
CA THR A 45 -16.05 2.39 10.86
C THR A 45 -16.59 3.58 11.65
N HIS A 46 -15.88 4.04 12.68
CA HIS A 46 -16.40 5.04 13.63
C HIS A 46 -15.61 6.35 13.64
N CYS A 47 -14.28 6.30 13.72
CA CYS A 47 -13.47 7.50 13.91
C CYS A 47 -13.48 8.41 12.68
N ILE A 48 -13.37 7.82 11.49
CA ILE A 48 -13.30 8.59 10.23
C ILE A 48 -14.65 9.13 9.76
N ALA A 49 -15.76 8.72 10.38
CA ALA A 49 -17.09 9.26 10.08
C ALA A 49 -17.20 10.76 10.41
N CYS A 50 -16.51 11.20 11.46
CA CYS A 50 -16.46 12.60 11.88
C CYS A 50 -15.08 13.25 11.70
N HIS A 51 -14.01 12.46 11.52
CA HIS A 51 -12.64 12.97 11.45
C HIS A 51 -12.02 12.76 10.07
N THR A 52 -11.81 13.90 9.40
CA THR A 52 -11.31 14.09 8.03
C THR A 52 -10.11 13.28 7.55
N THR A 53 -9.18 12.99 8.46
CA THR A 53 -7.71 13.21 8.36
C THR A 53 -7.29 14.63 8.75
N GLN A 54 -6.08 14.77 9.32
CA GLN A 54 -5.50 15.89 10.07
C GLN A 54 -5.59 15.83 11.61
N MET A 55 -6.41 14.97 12.21
CA MET A 55 -6.46 14.86 13.68
C MET A 55 -5.14 14.39 14.29
N HIS A 56 -4.35 13.62 13.54
CA HIS A 56 -3.07 13.07 13.96
C HIS A 56 -1.89 14.05 13.84
N TRP A 57 -1.97 15.06 12.96
CA TRP A 57 -0.84 15.95 12.64
C TRP A 57 -1.15 17.45 12.64
N ARG A 58 -2.37 17.88 12.95
CA ARG A 58 -2.69 19.31 13.12
C ARG A 58 -1.91 19.93 14.28
N ASN A 59 -1.58 21.22 14.16
CA ASN A 59 -0.80 21.95 15.18
C ASN A 59 -1.38 21.83 16.59
N ASN A 60 -2.71 21.94 16.72
CA ASN A 60 -3.42 21.86 18.00
C ASN A 60 -3.88 20.44 18.36
N LYS A 61 -3.17 19.39 17.90
CA LYS A 61 -3.49 18.00 18.27
C LYS A 61 -3.45 17.84 19.79
N LEU A 62 -4.26 16.93 20.33
CA LEU A 62 -4.32 16.70 21.78
C LEU A 62 -3.64 15.40 22.19
N ALA A 63 -3.44 14.48 21.23
CA ALA A 63 -2.67 13.26 21.44
C ALA A 63 -1.20 13.52 21.11
N TYR A 64 -0.34 13.47 22.12
CA TYR A 64 1.12 13.64 21.99
C TYR A 64 1.88 12.38 22.42
N ASP A 65 1.23 11.48 23.12
CA ASP A 65 1.75 10.24 23.66
C ASP A 65 0.64 9.20 23.76
N TRP A 66 0.99 7.98 24.19
CA TRP A 66 0.02 6.89 24.32
C TRP A 66 -1.10 7.17 25.33
N PRO A 67 -0.83 7.68 26.55
CA PRO A 67 -1.90 8.06 27.48
C PRO A 67 -2.88 9.10 26.93
N SER A 68 -2.37 10.17 26.31
CA SER A 68 -3.22 11.22 25.73
C SER A 68 -4.01 10.72 24.53
N LEU A 69 -3.46 9.78 23.74
CA LEU A 69 -4.23 9.12 22.68
C LEU A 69 -5.42 8.33 23.26
N LYS A 70 -5.19 7.46 24.25
CA LYS A 70 -6.27 6.69 24.88
C LYS A 70 -7.34 7.59 25.50
N ALA A 71 -6.94 8.68 26.17
CA ALA A 71 -7.89 9.65 26.73
C ALA A 71 -8.78 10.27 25.63
N GLN A 72 -8.20 10.58 24.46
CA GLN A 72 -8.96 11.11 23.34
C GLN A 72 -9.91 10.06 22.73
N VAL A 73 -9.48 8.80 22.60
CA VAL A 73 -10.35 7.70 22.14
C VAL A 73 -11.52 7.51 23.11
N GLN A 74 -11.24 7.45 24.41
CA GLN A 74 -12.25 7.27 25.46
C GLN A 74 -13.29 8.40 25.50
N ARG A 75 -12.84 9.65 25.30
CA ARG A 75 -13.71 10.82 25.17
C ARG A 75 -14.61 10.70 23.93
N TRP A 76 -14.05 10.44 22.75
CA TRP A 76 -14.81 10.46 21.51
C TRP A 76 -15.75 9.28 21.35
N GLN A 77 -15.38 8.08 21.82
CA GLN A 77 -16.29 6.95 21.88
C GLN A 77 -17.48 7.24 22.81
N GLY A 78 -17.24 7.98 23.91
CA GLY A 78 -18.30 8.44 24.81
C GLY A 78 -19.24 9.44 24.14
N ASN A 79 -18.70 10.42 23.42
CA ASN A 79 -19.48 11.38 22.63
C ASN A 79 -20.33 10.70 21.54
N ALA A 80 -19.83 9.60 20.96
CA ALA A 80 -20.53 8.81 19.95
C ALA A 80 -21.43 7.71 20.54
N GLY A 81 -21.44 7.53 21.86
CA GLY A 81 -22.29 6.55 22.55
C GLY A 81 -21.93 5.08 22.28
N LEU A 82 -20.67 4.78 21.93
CA LEU A 82 -20.27 3.46 21.41
C LEU A 82 -20.07 2.38 22.49
N GLN A 83 -19.93 2.78 23.76
CA GLN A 83 -19.83 1.88 24.93
C GLN A 83 -18.67 0.86 24.82
N TRP A 84 -17.52 1.29 24.29
CA TRP A 84 -16.33 0.46 24.19
C TRP A 84 -15.67 0.22 25.54
N GLY A 85 -15.14 -0.99 25.75
CA GLY A 85 -14.37 -1.35 26.94
C GLY A 85 -12.87 -1.17 26.72
N ASP A 86 -12.06 -1.42 27.77
CA ASP A 86 -10.61 -1.20 27.74
C ASP A 86 -9.86 -2.01 26.67
N ALA A 87 -10.40 -3.15 26.23
CA ALA A 87 -9.80 -3.94 25.15
C ALA A 87 -9.94 -3.28 23.76
N ASP A 88 -10.84 -2.31 23.63
CA ASP A 88 -11.14 -1.56 22.40
C ASP A 88 -10.45 -0.20 22.34
N ILE A 89 -9.82 0.25 23.44
CA ILE A 89 -9.20 1.57 23.62
C ILE A 89 -7.67 1.45 23.70
#